data_AF-A0A7Y4VEV8-F1
#
_entry.id   AF-A0A7Y4VEV8-F1
#
_cell.length_a   1.000
_cell.length_b   1.000
_cell.length_c   1.000
_cell.angle_alpha   90.00
_cell.angle_beta   90.00
_cell.angle_gamma   90.00
#
_symmetry.space_group_name_H-M   'P 1'
#
loop_
_entity.id
_entity.type
_entity.pdbx_description
1 polymer ?
#
loop_
_entity_poly.entity_id
_entity_poly.type
_entity_poly.pdbx_seq_one_letter_code
_entity_poly.pdbx_strand_id
1 'polypeptide(L)'
;MDFSTPEGAILCLEDAYRRRDIETAVGCKDFQVEAVLLLARTMPDLANDPETLEKTAEVLELGFRKEKTENWPDMQGVESFFVDRQPGFEDLSIVIVTEIVAMPDGRVCEDHLQVCCRNGEWRVLSAVEVESEDGKTLRHHGWVGDKALPETTGQNRDAIARHIEKVWGENQFVLLDSKQEYVEIGVHIVPA
;
A
#
# COMPACT_ATOMS: atom_id res chain seq x y z
N MET A 1 7.92 7.58 -14.08
CA MET A 1 7.37 6.59 -13.14
C MET A 1 8.54 5.79 -12.60
N ASP A 2 8.63 5.64 -11.30
CA ASP A 2 9.60 4.81 -10.60
C ASP A 2 8.85 3.71 -9.84
N PHE A 3 8.97 2.47 -10.31
CA PHE A 3 8.42 1.29 -9.65
C PHE A 3 9.52 0.42 -9.03
N SER A 4 10.74 0.96 -8.85
CA SER A 4 11.86 0.22 -8.27
C SER A 4 11.84 0.16 -6.75
N THR A 5 11.03 1.03 -6.11
CA THR A 5 10.85 1.10 -4.66
C THR A 5 9.37 1.21 -4.29
N PRO A 6 8.96 0.80 -3.07
CA PRO A 6 7.60 0.99 -2.57
C PRO A 6 7.16 2.46 -2.58
N GLU A 7 8.01 3.35 -2.09
CA GLU A 7 7.78 4.79 -2.01
C GLU A 7 7.68 5.40 -3.40
N GLY A 8 8.53 4.96 -4.34
CA GLY A 8 8.43 5.35 -5.74
C GLY A 8 7.07 5.02 -6.35
N ALA A 9 6.52 3.84 -6.06
CA ALA A 9 5.19 3.45 -6.54
C ALA A 9 4.08 4.33 -5.94
N ILE A 10 4.18 4.69 -4.66
CA ILE A 10 3.25 5.62 -4.00
C ILE A 10 3.33 7.00 -4.66
N LEU A 11 4.53 7.57 -4.80
CA LEU A 11 4.73 8.87 -5.45
C LEU A 11 4.24 8.89 -6.91
N CYS A 12 4.35 7.77 -7.64
CA CYS A 12 3.77 7.65 -8.98
C CYS A 12 2.24 7.75 -8.97
N LEU A 13 1.59 7.10 -8.00
CA LEU A 13 0.14 7.17 -7.83
C LEU A 13 -0.30 8.60 -7.47
N GLU A 14 0.41 9.25 -6.55
CA GLU A 14 0.12 10.65 -6.20
C GLU A 14 0.32 11.61 -7.36
N ASP A 15 1.39 11.43 -8.15
CA ASP A 15 1.63 12.24 -9.34
C ASP A 15 0.54 12.00 -10.39
N ALA A 16 0.04 10.77 -10.53
CA ALA A 16 -1.15 10.49 -11.34
C ALA A 16 -2.39 11.23 -10.82
N TYR A 17 -2.57 11.34 -9.49
CA TYR A 17 -3.64 12.14 -8.89
C TYR A 17 -3.48 13.63 -9.17
N ARG A 18 -2.27 14.19 -9.02
CA ARG A 18 -1.94 15.59 -9.37
C ARG A 18 -2.27 15.89 -10.83
N ARG A 19 -1.99 14.94 -11.73
CA ARG A 19 -2.25 15.04 -13.18
C ARG A 19 -3.67 14.64 -13.59
N ARG A 20 -4.48 14.11 -12.67
CA ARG A 20 -5.80 13.52 -12.92
C ARG A 20 -5.79 12.51 -14.08
N ASP A 21 -4.74 11.69 -14.10
CA ASP A 21 -4.49 10.71 -15.16
C ASP A 21 -4.92 9.32 -14.68
N ILE A 22 -6.10 8.88 -15.11
CA ILE A 22 -6.67 7.62 -14.66
C ILE A 22 -5.91 6.40 -15.14
N GLU A 23 -5.34 6.43 -16.34
CA GLU A 23 -4.59 5.28 -16.87
C GLU A 23 -3.27 5.12 -16.11
N THR A 24 -2.58 6.23 -15.81
CA THR A 24 -1.40 6.17 -14.95
C THR A 24 -1.76 5.72 -13.54
N ALA A 25 -2.86 6.21 -12.96
CA ALA A 25 -3.28 5.82 -11.61
C ALA A 25 -3.61 4.33 -11.51
N VAL A 26 -4.35 3.79 -12.49
CA VAL A 26 -4.63 2.35 -12.62
C VAL A 26 -3.34 1.56 -12.80
N GLY A 27 -2.40 2.05 -13.61
CA GLY A 27 -1.09 1.42 -13.77
C GLY A 27 -0.28 1.36 -12.47
N CYS A 28 -0.52 2.25 -11.50
CA CYS A 28 0.17 2.21 -10.20
C CYS A 28 -0.45 1.22 -9.21
N LYS A 29 -1.55 0.54 -9.56
CA LYS A 29 -2.29 -0.39 -8.71
C LYS A 29 -2.05 -1.85 -9.12
N ASP A 30 -2.23 -2.79 -8.19
CA ASP A 30 -2.36 -4.21 -8.50
C ASP A 30 -3.69 -4.77 -7.96
N PHE A 31 -4.72 -4.64 -8.78
CA PHE A 31 -6.07 -5.10 -8.45
C PHE A 31 -6.19 -6.62 -8.29
N GLN A 32 -5.26 -7.40 -8.88
CA GLN A 32 -5.25 -8.86 -8.73
C GLN A 32 -4.80 -9.24 -7.31
N VAL A 33 -3.73 -8.62 -6.81
CA VAL A 33 -3.29 -8.81 -5.43
C VAL A 33 -4.30 -8.25 -4.44
N GLU A 34 -4.91 -7.09 -4.72
CA GLU A 34 -6.01 -6.56 -3.89
C GLU A 34 -7.20 -7.52 -3.81
N ALA A 35 -7.59 -8.14 -4.93
CA ALA A 35 -8.67 -9.13 -4.96
C ALA A 35 -8.35 -10.35 -4.09
N VAL A 36 -7.12 -10.87 -4.15
CA VAL A 36 -6.67 -11.97 -3.27
C VAL A 36 -6.79 -11.57 -1.81
N LEU A 37 -6.25 -10.41 -1.43
CA LEU A 37 -6.29 -9.94 -0.03
C LEU A 37 -7.72 -9.73 0.45
N LEU A 38 -8.59 -9.15 -0.39
CA LEU A 38 -9.99 -8.92 -0.07
C LEU A 38 -10.75 -10.24 0.13
N LEU A 39 -10.63 -11.18 -0.81
CA LEU A 39 -11.33 -12.47 -0.72
C LEU A 39 -10.80 -13.31 0.43
N ALA A 40 -9.48 -13.33 0.66
CA ALA A 40 -8.92 -14.08 1.79
C ALA A 40 -9.39 -13.55 3.16
N ARG A 41 -9.71 -12.25 3.26
CA ARG A 41 -10.25 -11.65 4.49
C ARG A 41 -11.76 -11.86 4.65
N THR A 42 -12.52 -11.86 3.55
CA THR A 42 -14.00 -11.81 3.59
C THR A 42 -14.68 -13.12 3.21
N MET A 43 -14.12 -13.87 2.27
CA MET A 43 -14.66 -15.13 1.71
C MET A 43 -13.51 -16.10 1.39
N PRO A 44 -12.82 -16.66 2.41
CA PRO A 44 -11.59 -17.45 2.21
C PRO A 44 -11.73 -18.64 1.27
N ASP A 45 -12.92 -19.27 1.23
CA ASP A 45 -13.21 -20.40 0.34
C ASP A 45 -13.15 -20.01 -1.14
N LEU A 46 -13.44 -18.75 -1.47
CA LEU A 46 -13.42 -18.22 -2.83
C LEU A 46 -12.09 -17.56 -3.18
N ALA A 47 -11.22 -17.32 -2.19
CA ALA A 47 -9.91 -16.69 -2.40
C ALA A 47 -8.99 -17.52 -3.29
N ASN A 48 -9.34 -18.78 -3.59
CA ASN A 48 -8.59 -19.68 -4.46
C ASN A 48 -9.21 -19.92 -5.85
N ASP A 49 -10.38 -19.34 -6.13
CA ASP A 49 -11.08 -19.55 -7.38
C ASP A 49 -10.64 -18.54 -8.45
N PRO A 50 -9.99 -18.99 -9.55
CA PRO A 50 -9.44 -18.06 -10.55
C PRO A 50 -10.48 -17.15 -11.21
N GLU A 51 -11.68 -17.69 -11.48
CA GLU A 51 -12.76 -16.91 -12.10
C GLU A 51 -13.29 -15.83 -11.15
N THR A 52 -13.45 -16.15 -9.86
CA THR A 52 -13.85 -15.19 -8.84
C THR A 52 -12.78 -14.11 -8.66
N LEU A 53 -11.51 -14.48 -8.65
CA LEU A 53 -10.39 -13.54 -8.52
C LEU A 53 -10.34 -12.54 -9.68
N GLU A 54 -10.43 -13.04 -10.91
CA GLU A 54 -10.43 -12.19 -12.11
C GLU A 54 -11.60 -11.20 -12.09
N LYS A 55 -12.81 -11.70 -11.81
CA LYS A 55 -14.01 -10.84 -11.69
C LYS A 55 -13.91 -9.83 -10.55
N THR A 56 -13.34 -10.23 -9.41
CA THR A 56 -13.17 -9.33 -8.26
C THR A 56 -12.18 -8.23 -8.59
N ALA A 57 -11.05 -8.56 -9.25
CA ALA A 57 -10.07 -7.58 -9.69
C ALA A 57 -10.67 -6.58 -10.70
N GLU A 58 -11.45 -7.06 -11.67
CA GLU A 58 -12.16 -6.20 -12.62
C GLU A 58 -13.13 -5.23 -11.91
N VAL A 59 -13.91 -5.74 -10.95
CA VAL A 59 -14.83 -4.91 -10.16
C VAL A 59 -14.09 -3.86 -9.33
N LEU A 60 -12.95 -4.21 -8.73
CA LEU A 60 -12.11 -3.27 -7.99
C LEU A 60 -11.55 -2.17 -8.90
N GLU A 61 -11.05 -2.52 -10.08
CA GLU A 61 -10.56 -1.53 -11.06
C GLU A 61 -11.69 -0.60 -11.52
N LEU A 62 -12.85 -1.16 -11.90
CA LEU A 62 -14.00 -0.36 -12.32
C LEU A 62 -14.49 0.58 -11.21
N GLY A 63 -14.52 0.09 -9.96
CA GLY A 63 -14.85 0.88 -8.78
C GLY A 63 -13.87 2.03 -8.56
N PHE A 64 -12.57 1.74 -8.64
CA PHE A 64 -11.50 2.74 -8.53
C PHE A 64 -11.60 3.80 -9.63
N ARG A 65 -11.77 3.38 -10.89
CA ARG A 65 -11.93 4.29 -12.03
C ARG A 65 -13.12 5.21 -11.85
N LYS A 66 -14.27 4.66 -11.46
CA LYS A 66 -15.47 5.44 -11.22
C LYS A 66 -15.24 6.46 -10.09
N GLU A 67 -14.75 6.01 -8.94
CA GLU A 67 -14.52 6.89 -7.79
C GLU A 67 -13.53 8.01 -8.12
N LYS A 68 -12.39 7.71 -8.75
CA LYS A 68 -11.38 8.73 -9.08
C LYS A 68 -11.81 9.69 -10.18
N THR A 69 -12.54 9.22 -11.19
CA THR A 69 -13.05 10.13 -12.24
C THR A 69 -14.14 11.06 -11.73
N GLU A 70 -14.91 10.65 -10.73
CA GLU A 70 -15.92 11.49 -10.07
C GLU A 70 -15.31 12.38 -8.97
N ASN A 71 -14.24 11.93 -8.30
CA ASN A 71 -13.67 12.58 -7.12
C ASN A 71 -12.14 12.39 -7.00
N TRP A 72 -11.38 13.19 -7.75
CA TRP A 72 -9.92 13.20 -7.63
C TRP A 72 -9.47 13.78 -6.28
N PRO A 73 -8.50 13.15 -5.59
CA PRO A 73 -7.81 13.78 -4.46
C PRO A 73 -7.18 15.11 -4.88
N ASP A 74 -7.36 16.15 -4.08
CA ASP A 74 -6.64 17.41 -4.29
C ASP A 74 -5.24 17.30 -3.67
N MET A 75 -4.25 17.11 -4.53
CA MET A 75 -2.85 16.96 -4.16
C MET A 75 -2.04 18.26 -4.37
N GLN A 76 -2.71 19.39 -4.59
CA GLN A 76 -2.01 20.66 -4.83
C GLN A 76 -1.30 21.15 -3.57
N GLY A 77 0.04 21.27 -3.64
CA GLY A 77 0.87 21.70 -2.51
C GLY A 77 0.95 20.67 -1.38
N VAL A 78 0.53 19.43 -1.64
CA VAL A 78 0.71 18.30 -0.72
C VAL A 78 2.12 17.75 -0.84
N GLU A 79 2.79 17.62 0.31
CA GLU A 79 4.13 17.03 0.45
C GLU A 79 4.04 15.71 1.22
N SER A 80 4.82 14.72 0.81
CA SER A 80 4.79 13.38 1.38
C SER A 80 6.15 12.97 1.92
N PHE A 81 6.15 12.38 3.11
CA PHE A 81 7.35 11.94 3.82
C PHE A 81 7.18 10.48 4.26
N PHE A 82 8.08 9.60 3.82
CA PHE A 82 8.05 8.19 4.18
C PHE A 82 8.92 7.96 5.41
N VAL A 83 8.32 7.51 6.51
CA VAL A 83 8.96 7.49 7.83
C VAL A 83 9.19 6.08 8.38
N ASP A 84 8.46 5.08 7.86
CA ASP A 84 8.63 3.69 8.26
C ASP A 84 8.22 2.73 7.14
N ARG A 85 8.77 1.52 7.19
CA ARG A 85 8.40 0.40 6.33
C ARG A 85 8.40 -0.88 7.13
N GLN A 86 7.24 -1.53 7.16
CA GLN A 86 7.06 -2.78 7.89
C GLN A 86 6.74 -3.93 6.95
N PRO A 87 7.17 -5.16 7.27
CA PRO A 87 6.69 -6.33 6.56
C PRO A 87 5.18 -6.49 6.78
N GLY A 88 4.40 -6.39 5.69
CA GLY A 88 2.97 -6.66 5.75
C GLY A 88 2.74 -8.17 5.72
N PHE A 89 3.18 -8.80 4.64
CA PHE A 89 3.20 -10.23 4.45
C PHE A 89 4.55 -10.59 3.81
N GLU A 90 5.49 -11.06 4.63
CA GLU A 90 6.88 -11.34 4.23
C GLU A 90 6.96 -12.27 3.02
N ASP A 91 6.15 -13.32 3.00
CA ASP A 91 6.13 -14.32 1.92
C ASP A 91 5.59 -13.77 0.58
N LEU A 92 4.97 -12.58 0.60
CA LEU A 92 4.26 -12.01 -0.55
C LEU A 92 4.94 -10.77 -1.12
N SER A 93 6.13 -10.42 -0.62
CA SER A 93 6.79 -9.16 -1.00
C SER A 93 5.86 -7.96 -0.80
N ILE A 94 4.97 -8.02 0.20
CA ILE A 94 4.05 -6.94 0.56
C ILE A 94 4.61 -6.24 1.78
N VAL A 95 4.78 -4.93 1.65
CA VAL A 95 5.17 -4.04 2.74
C VAL A 95 4.04 -3.08 3.07
N ILE A 96 4.02 -2.61 4.30
CA ILE A 96 3.23 -1.46 4.73
C ILE A 96 4.20 -0.29 4.83
N VAL A 97 3.94 0.77 4.06
CA VAL A 97 4.70 2.02 4.10
C VAL A 97 3.91 3.02 4.94
N THR A 98 4.57 3.64 5.92
CA THR A 98 4.00 4.74 6.69
C THR A 98 4.41 6.07 6.05
N GLU A 99 3.41 6.84 5.64
CA GLU A 99 3.55 8.12 4.98
C GLU A 99 2.96 9.23 5.86
N ILE A 100 3.74 10.28 6.11
CA ILE A 100 3.25 11.54 6.66
C ILE A 100 2.97 12.49 5.50
N VAL A 101 1.74 12.94 5.38
CA VAL A 101 1.28 13.86 4.35
C VAL A 101 1.07 15.24 4.97
N ALA A 102 1.80 16.24 4.48
CA ALA A 102 1.66 17.63 4.87
C ALA A 102 0.80 18.40 3.87
N MET A 103 -0.25 19.04 4.36
CA MET A 103 -1.20 19.84 3.60
C MET A 103 -0.77 21.32 3.55
N PRO A 104 -1.15 22.08 2.51
CA PRO A 104 -0.81 23.50 2.38
C PRO A 104 -1.29 24.40 3.52
N ASP A 105 -2.32 23.98 4.24
CA ASP A 105 -2.89 24.68 5.39
C ASP A 105 -2.17 24.36 6.72
N GLY A 106 -1.08 23.60 6.65
CA GLY A 106 -0.27 23.20 7.81
C GLY A 106 -0.81 21.99 8.56
N ARG A 107 -1.92 21.37 8.12
CA ARG A 107 -2.35 20.07 8.67
C ARG A 107 -1.40 18.96 8.21
N VAL A 108 -1.26 17.96 9.05
CA VAL A 108 -0.55 16.71 8.73
C VAL A 108 -1.48 15.52 8.96
N CYS A 109 -1.36 14.49 8.15
CA CYS A 109 -1.96 13.18 8.40
C CYS A 109 -0.94 12.06 8.20
N GLU A 110 -1.18 10.95 8.88
CA GLU A 110 -0.41 9.71 8.71
C GLU A 110 -1.29 8.71 7.97
N ASP A 111 -0.73 8.13 6.90
CA ASP A 111 -1.34 7.08 6.09
C ASP A 111 -0.45 5.84 6.12
N HIS A 112 -1.08 4.66 6.16
CA HIS A 112 -0.39 3.38 6.02
C HIS A 112 -0.85 2.70 4.74
N LEU A 113 0.07 2.52 3.81
CA LEU A 113 -0.21 2.02 2.47
C LEU A 113 0.39 0.63 2.29
N GLN A 114 -0.43 -0.34 1.91
CA GLN A 114 0.08 -1.63 1.44
C GLN A 114 0.62 -1.49 0.02
N VAL A 115 1.81 -2.02 -0.21
CA VAL A 115 2.48 -2.02 -1.52
C VAL A 115 3.04 -3.42 -1.76
N CYS A 116 2.86 -3.98 -2.96
CA CYS A 116 3.43 -5.28 -3.33
C CYS A 116 4.52 -5.12 -4.38
N CYS A 117 5.48 -6.05 -4.39
CA CYS A 117 6.47 -6.19 -5.46
C CYS A 117 6.17 -7.43 -6.30
N ARG A 118 6.02 -7.25 -7.61
CA ARG A 118 5.91 -8.35 -8.59
C ARG A 118 6.86 -8.14 -9.74
N ASN A 119 7.61 -9.19 -10.07
CA ASN A 119 8.61 -9.15 -11.14
C ASN A 119 9.62 -7.97 -11.02
N GLY A 120 9.92 -7.54 -9.78
CA GLY A 120 10.79 -6.40 -9.50
C GLY A 120 10.14 -5.02 -9.63
N GLU A 121 8.83 -4.95 -9.85
CA GLU A 121 8.07 -3.70 -9.90
C GLU A 121 7.11 -3.59 -8.71
N TRP A 122 7.13 -2.43 -8.05
CA TRP A 122 6.25 -2.11 -6.94
C TRP A 122 4.93 -1.51 -7.41
N ARG A 123 3.82 -1.94 -6.80
CA ARG A 123 2.46 -1.45 -7.06
C ARG A 123 1.73 -1.22 -5.75
N VAL A 124 0.98 -0.13 -5.67
CA VAL A 124 0.19 0.20 -4.49
C VAL A 124 -1.05 -0.72 -4.46
N LEU A 125 -1.48 -1.12 -3.28
CA LEU A 125 -2.70 -1.89 -3.05
C LEU A 125 -3.77 -0.98 -2.43
N SER A 126 -4.04 -1.10 -1.14
CA SER A 126 -4.96 -0.23 -0.42
C SER A 126 -4.29 0.46 0.77
N ALA A 127 -4.91 1.52 1.27
CA ALA A 127 -4.65 1.97 2.62
C ALA A 127 -5.09 0.89 3.62
N VAL A 128 -4.44 0.83 4.78
CA VAL A 128 -4.79 -0.05 5.88
C VAL A 128 -4.92 0.73 7.17
N GLU A 129 -5.85 0.29 8.02
CA GLU A 129 -5.89 0.72 9.40
C GLU A 129 -4.85 -0.08 10.17
N VAL A 130 -3.98 0.61 10.91
CA VAL A 130 -3.05 -0.02 11.84
C VAL A 130 -3.63 0.20 13.24
N GLU A 131 -3.83 -0.89 13.99
CA GLU A 131 -4.21 -0.78 15.40
C GLU A 131 -2.98 -0.33 16.18
N SER A 132 -3.14 0.67 17.04
CA SER A 132 -2.07 1.10 17.95
C SER A 132 -2.05 0.25 19.23
N GLU A 133 -0.91 0.23 19.94
CA GLU A 133 -0.69 -0.58 21.16
C GLU A 133 -1.74 -0.36 22.27
N ASP A 134 -2.48 0.75 22.25
CA ASP A 134 -3.53 1.06 23.23
C ASP A 134 -4.92 0.52 22.84
N GLY A 135 -5.01 -0.26 21.75
CA GLY A 135 -6.26 -0.84 21.23
C GLY A 135 -7.14 0.15 20.49
N LYS A 136 -6.62 1.34 20.12
CA LYS A 136 -7.33 2.28 19.25
C LYS A 136 -6.92 2.08 17.79
N THR A 137 -7.91 1.93 16.93
CA THR A 137 -7.78 1.96 15.47
C THR A 137 -7.37 3.36 15.04
N LEU A 138 -6.16 3.51 14.47
CA LEU A 138 -5.78 4.75 13.80
C LEU A 138 -6.50 4.80 12.45
N ARG A 139 -7.55 5.63 12.37
CA ARG A 139 -8.17 5.97 11.09
C ARG A 139 -7.31 7.01 10.36
N HIS A 140 -7.46 7.02 9.04
CA HIS A 140 -7.04 7.93 7.95
C HIS A 140 -6.94 9.46 8.24
N HIS A 141 -7.22 9.91 9.47
CA HIS A 141 -7.09 11.28 9.96
C HIS A 141 -6.71 11.26 11.46
N GLY A 142 -5.56 10.67 11.79
CA GLY A 142 -4.99 10.72 13.13
C GLY A 142 -3.85 11.73 13.21
N TRP A 143 -3.92 12.67 14.15
CA TRP A 143 -2.78 13.49 14.53
C TRP A 143 -1.77 12.60 15.26
N VAL A 144 -0.56 12.45 14.71
CA VAL A 144 0.48 11.60 15.31
C VAL A 144 1.53 12.48 15.98
N GLY A 145 1.52 12.44 17.30
CA GLY A 145 2.69 12.80 18.12
C GLY A 145 3.53 11.55 18.39
N ASP A 146 4.83 11.77 18.63
CA ASP A 146 5.92 10.78 18.80
C ASP A 146 5.56 9.49 19.56
N LYS A 147 5.21 8.35 18.90
CA LYS A 147 5.29 6.96 19.44
C LYS A 147 5.32 5.85 18.38
N ALA A 148 5.88 4.68 18.78
CA ALA A 148 6.16 3.47 18.00
C ALA A 148 4.94 2.52 17.80
N LEU A 149 5.06 1.61 16.83
CA LEU A 149 3.99 0.78 16.22
C LEU A 149 3.98 -0.71 16.67
N PRO A 150 2.82 -1.41 16.71
CA PRO A 150 2.70 -2.83 17.09
C PRO A 150 2.58 -3.84 15.92
N GLU A 151 2.84 -5.12 16.24
CA GLU A 151 2.83 -6.28 15.34
C GLU A 151 1.43 -6.92 15.10
N THR A 152 1.21 -7.50 13.92
CA THR A 152 -0.02 -8.22 13.53
C THR A 152 0.13 -9.76 13.51
N THR A 153 -0.88 -10.48 14.01
CA THR A 153 -1.00 -11.97 14.08
C THR A 153 -1.84 -12.52 12.90
N GLY A 154 -1.81 -13.74 12.37
CA GLY A 154 -1.15 -15.03 12.63
C GLY A 154 -1.88 -16.16 11.84
N GLN A 155 -3.22 -16.17 11.81
CA GLN A 155 -4.00 -17.24 11.14
C GLN A 155 -4.43 -16.94 9.70
N ASN A 156 -4.56 -15.66 9.30
CA ASN A 156 -4.87 -15.29 7.92
C ASN A 156 -3.63 -15.22 7.01
N ARG A 157 -2.42 -15.14 7.57
CA ARG A 157 -1.15 -15.05 6.84
C ARG A 157 -0.90 -16.30 5.99
N ASP A 158 -1.00 -17.47 6.60
CA ASP A 158 -0.68 -18.75 5.95
C ASP A 158 -1.60 -19.09 4.77
N ALA A 159 -2.87 -18.66 4.81
CA ALA A 159 -3.83 -18.93 3.73
C ALA A 159 -3.53 -18.09 2.48
N ILE A 160 -3.08 -16.85 2.68
CA ILE A 160 -2.76 -15.91 1.60
C ILE A 160 -1.42 -16.29 0.95
N ALA A 161 -0.41 -16.65 1.76
CA ALA A 161 0.89 -17.13 1.27
C ALA A 161 0.74 -18.36 0.35
N ARG A 162 0.04 -19.41 0.82
CA ARG A 162 -0.21 -20.64 0.04
C ARG A 162 -0.97 -20.39 -1.26
N HIS A 163 -1.87 -19.41 -1.27
CA HIS A 163 -2.66 -19.09 -2.45
C HIS A 163 -1.78 -18.48 -3.56
N ILE A 164 -0.95 -17.52 -3.18
CA ILE A 164 -0.11 -16.77 -4.11
C ILE A 164 0.97 -17.68 -4.71
N GLU A 165 1.60 -18.54 -3.90
CA GLU A 165 2.51 -19.57 -4.41
C GLU A 165 1.82 -20.51 -5.41
N LYS A 166 0.57 -20.89 -5.15
CA LYS A 166 -0.19 -21.81 -6.01
C LYS A 166 -0.62 -21.18 -7.34
N VAL A 167 -1.01 -19.91 -7.34
CA VAL A 167 -1.58 -19.25 -8.53
C VAL A 167 -0.53 -18.58 -9.39
N TRP A 168 0.52 -18.01 -8.79
CA TRP A 168 1.50 -17.19 -9.49
C TRP A 168 2.91 -17.80 -9.51
N GLY A 169 3.15 -18.85 -8.70
CA GLY A 169 4.44 -19.53 -8.58
C GLY A 169 5.46 -18.70 -7.78
N GLU A 170 6.43 -19.38 -7.15
CA GLU A 170 7.49 -18.75 -6.33
C GLU A 170 8.29 -17.66 -7.07
N ASN A 171 8.30 -17.67 -8.40
CA ASN A 171 9.15 -16.80 -9.22
C ASN A 171 8.55 -15.42 -9.56
N GLN A 172 7.31 -15.11 -9.18
CA GLN A 172 6.69 -13.80 -9.47
C GLN A 172 6.84 -12.77 -8.35
N PHE A 173 7.25 -13.20 -7.16
CA PHE A 173 7.40 -12.36 -5.97
C PHE A 173 8.86 -12.34 -5.53
N VAL A 174 9.37 -11.16 -5.18
CA VAL A 174 10.77 -11.01 -4.73
C VAL A 174 10.77 -11.08 -3.21
N LEU A 175 11.11 -12.25 -2.65
CA LEU A 175 11.35 -12.38 -1.21
C LEU A 175 12.37 -11.32 -0.77
N LEU A 176 11.91 -10.38 0.06
CA LEU A 176 12.75 -9.32 0.59
C LEU A 176 13.67 -9.95 1.62
N ASP A 177 14.96 -10.02 1.32
CA ASP A 177 15.97 -10.38 2.31
C ASP A 177 15.91 -9.32 3.42
N SER A 178 15.64 -9.74 4.65
CA SER A 178 15.30 -8.90 5.81
C SER A 178 16.46 -8.02 6.33
N LYS A 179 17.43 -7.69 5.48
CA LYS A 179 18.72 -7.06 5.83
C LYS A 179 19.15 -5.94 4.90
N GLN A 180 18.24 -5.14 4.35
CA GLN A 180 18.65 -3.86 3.78
C GLN A 180 18.80 -2.83 4.91
N GLU A 181 20.05 -2.52 5.26
CA GLU A 181 20.44 -1.45 6.19
C GLU A 181 19.85 -0.11 5.71
N TYR A 182 19.07 0.53 6.58
CA TYR A 182 18.42 1.81 6.32
C TYR A 182 19.44 2.95 6.31
N VAL A 183 19.39 3.78 5.27
CA VAL A 183 20.09 5.07 5.24
C VAL A 183 19.20 6.10 5.95
N GLU A 184 19.62 6.57 7.12
CA GLU A 184 19.05 7.78 7.73
C GLU A 184 19.29 8.97 6.78
N ILE A 185 18.25 9.40 6.06
CA ILE A 185 18.29 10.69 5.37
C ILE A 185 17.98 11.76 6.43
N GLY A 186 19.02 12.25 7.09
CA GLY A 186 18.93 13.35 8.04
C GLY A 186 18.37 14.62 7.37
N VAL A 187 17.20 15.06 7.82
CA VAL A 187 16.61 16.34 7.40
C VAL A 187 17.38 17.47 8.09
N HIS A 188 18.23 18.16 7.33
CA HIS A 188 18.83 19.42 7.76
C HIS A 188 17.82 20.56 7.59
N ILE A 189 17.17 20.95 8.68
CA ILE A 189 16.43 22.22 8.73
C ILE A 189 17.45 23.35 8.90
N VAL A 190 17.61 24.18 7.88
CA VAL A 190 18.38 25.43 7.96
C VAL A 190 17.44 26.52 8.47
N PRO A 191 17.66 27.11 9.66
CA PRO A 191 16.83 28.21 10.12
C PRO A 191 17.16 29.49 9.35
N ALA A 192 16.12 30.24 9.00
CA ALA A 192 16.19 31.59 8.47
C ALA A 192 16.59 32.61 9.56
#